data_AF-A0A7C0XPT4-F1
#
_entry.id   AF-A0A7C0XPT4-F1
#
_cell.length_a   1.000
_cell.length_b   1.000
_cell.length_c   1.000
_cell.angle_alpha   90.00
_cell.angle_beta   90.00
_cell.angle_gamma   90.00
#
_symmetry.space_group_name_H-M   'P 1'
#
loop_
_entity.id
_entity.type
_entity.pdbx_description
1 polymer ?
#
loop_
_entity_poly.entity_id
_entity_poly.type
_entity_poly.pdbx_seq_one_letter_code
_entity_poly.pdbx_strand_id
1 'polypeptide(L)'
;NLAGTAIVRGYGREHELEADRLGAEYLARSGYDPEAMLQVVSILKNQEAFETTVAKKEGREANVYHGLFSTHPDNDARFREVITAAKKYKTDSTSRIGRDSYLLRLDGLTFGDSEHEGVVRGNHFYHKDLDFSLAFPSGWKINNQTSRVIATPTAKDGLIQLTMDSPDKKVTPKQFMQQHLNLNNLRQGKTFDANGLKGYTAVATGNTPWGQRRIRYAVVSRNNSLYIFAGTARSADQASKYDADILATAKSLHPLTKAEKKLATGKKLDIIRAPKGATWGSLARHSPITNYPEEQLRLLNDQYPTGEPGKSEMIKIVR
;
A
#
# COMPACT_ATOMS: atom_id res chain seq x y z
N ASN A 1 11.39 28.98 19.60
CA ASN A 1 10.35 29.09 20.65
C ASN A 1 9.96 27.71 21.19
N LEU A 2 10.70 27.25 22.20
CA LEU A 2 10.44 25.96 22.88
C LEU A 2 9.14 26.01 23.70
N ALA A 3 8.82 27.16 24.33
CA ALA A 3 7.61 27.35 25.14
C ALA A 3 6.31 27.26 24.31
N GLY A 4 6.25 27.90 23.13
CA GLY A 4 5.07 27.83 22.26
C GLY A 4 4.83 26.42 21.70
N THR A 5 5.90 25.66 21.43
CA THR A 5 5.80 24.27 20.98
C THR A 5 5.30 23.36 22.10
N ALA A 6 5.71 23.61 23.35
CA ALA A 6 5.24 22.86 24.52
C ALA A 6 3.75 23.10 24.84
N ILE A 7 3.27 24.35 24.68
CA ILE A 7 1.87 24.71 24.91
C ILE A 7 0.95 24.06 23.86
N VAL A 8 1.30 24.15 22.57
CA VAL A 8 0.52 23.52 21.49
C VAL A 8 0.48 21.99 21.64
N ARG A 9 1.59 21.37 22.04
CA ARG A 9 1.63 19.94 22.41
C ARG A 9 0.84 19.61 23.67
N GLY A 10 0.68 20.56 24.60
CA GLY A 10 -0.18 20.43 25.78
C GLY A 10 -1.66 20.36 25.41
N TYR A 11 -2.14 21.36 24.63
CA TYR A 11 -3.52 21.41 24.14
C TYR A 11 -3.90 20.17 23.31
N GLY A 12 -2.99 19.67 22.46
CA GLY A 12 -3.22 18.43 21.71
C GLY A 12 -3.47 17.22 22.62
N ARG A 13 -2.70 17.08 23.70
CA ARG A 13 -2.82 15.95 24.63
C ARG A 13 -4.09 15.99 25.48
N GLU A 14 -4.53 17.17 25.89
CA GLU A 14 -5.79 17.32 26.63
C GLU A 14 -6.99 16.94 25.75
N HIS A 15 -6.99 17.36 24.49
CA HIS A 15 -8.04 17.00 23.53
C HIS A 15 -8.02 15.51 23.18
N GLU A 16 -6.83 14.88 23.05
CA GLU A 16 -6.68 13.43 22.87
C GLU A 16 -7.32 12.67 24.04
N LEU A 17 -7.02 13.05 25.28
CA LEU A 17 -7.57 12.39 26.47
C LEU A 17 -9.08 12.61 26.62
N GLU A 18 -9.59 13.78 26.24
CA GLU A 18 -11.02 14.04 26.20
C GLU A 18 -11.73 13.17 25.15
N ALA A 19 -11.14 13.03 23.96
CA ALA A 19 -11.66 12.16 22.91
C ALA A 19 -11.71 10.70 23.36
N ASP A 20 -10.65 10.20 24.02
CA ASP A 20 -10.63 8.86 24.59
C ASP A 20 -11.71 8.66 25.65
N ARG A 21 -11.92 9.67 26.50
CA ARG A 21 -12.97 9.65 27.53
C ARG A 21 -14.36 9.58 26.94
N LEU A 22 -14.63 10.41 25.93
CA LEU A 22 -15.90 10.37 25.22
C LEU A 22 -16.09 9.04 24.50
N GLY A 23 -15.05 8.50 23.85
CA GLY A 23 -15.08 7.18 23.21
C GLY A 23 -15.45 6.05 24.19
N ALA A 24 -14.78 6.02 25.35
CA ALA A 24 -15.05 5.03 26.40
C ALA A 24 -16.48 5.15 26.96
N GLU A 25 -16.95 6.38 27.15
CA GLU A 25 -18.31 6.68 27.60
C GLU A 25 -19.36 6.25 26.56
N TYR A 26 -19.12 6.53 25.27
CA TYR A 26 -20.03 6.11 24.19
C TYR A 26 -20.12 4.59 24.07
N LEU A 27 -19.00 3.87 24.20
CA LEU A 27 -19.00 2.40 24.25
C LEU A 27 -19.85 1.89 25.41
N ALA A 28 -19.61 2.38 26.63
CA ALA A 28 -20.36 1.98 27.81
C ALA A 28 -21.86 2.23 27.67
N ARG A 29 -22.25 3.44 27.23
CA ARG A 29 -23.66 3.84 27.06
C ARG A 29 -24.38 3.08 25.94
N SER A 30 -23.64 2.57 24.96
CA SER A 30 -24.19 1.77 23.86
C SER A 30 -24.14 0.25 24.10
N GLY A 31 -23.77 -0.15 25.33
CA GLY A 31 -23.75 -1.56 25.75
C GLY A 31 -22.48 -2.33 25.36
N TYR A 32 -21.45 -1.65 24.84
CA TYR A 32 -20.14 -2.23 24.56
C TYR A 32 -19.21 -2.18 25.77
N ASP A 33 -18.18 -3.02 25.78
CA ASP A 33 -17.17 -3.01 26.84
C ASP A 33 -16.10 -1.94 26.57
N PRO A 34 -15.94 -0.91 27.43
CA PRO A 34 -14.91 0.11 27.25
C PRO A 34 -13.49 -0.45 27.24
N GLU A 35 -13.26 -1.62 27.84
CA GLU A 35 -11.94 -2.29 27.80
C GLU A 35 -11.51 -2.66 26.38
N ALA A 36 -12.44 -2.76 25.41
CA ALA A 36 -12.12 -2.99 24.01
C ALA A 36 -11.19 -1.90 23.42
N MET A 37 -11.16 -0.69 23.99
CA MET A 37 -10.23 0.36 23.57
C MET A 37 -8.76 -0.02 23.82
N LEU A 38 -8.46 -0.84 24.84
CA LEU A 38 -7.10 -1.35 25.07
C LEU A 38 -6.66 -2.28 23.93
N GLN A 39 -7.60 -3.01 23.31
CA GLN A 39 -7.31 -3.90 22.18
C GLN A 39 -6.92 -3.11 20.94
N VAL A 40 -7.54 -1.95 20.70
CA VAL A 40 -7.17 -1.07 19.58
C VAL A 40 -5.71 -0.62 19.70
N VAL A 41 -5.27 -0.24 20.90
CA VAL A 41 -3.87 0.12 21.16
C VAL A 41 -2.93 -1.06 20.89
N SER A 42 -3.32 -2.27 21.31
CA SER A 42 -2.58 -3.51 21.03
C SER A 42 -2.42 -3.76 19.52
N ILE A 43 -3.50 -3.63 18.75
CA ILE A 43 -3.50 -3.80 17.29
C ILE A 43 -2.54 -2.81 16.62
N LEU A 44 -2.57 -1.53 17.05
CA LEU A 44 -1.68 -0.51 16.50
C LEU A 44 -0.21 -0.77 16.87
N LYS A 45 0.08 -1.22 18.10
CA LYS A 45 1.44 -1.64 18.52
C LYS A 45 1.94 -2.83 17.69
N ASN A 46 1.06 -3.81 17.41
CA ASN A 46 1.37 -4.95 16.56
C ASN A 46 1.70 -4.50 15.12
N GLN A 47 0.97 -3.52 14.57
CA GLN A 47 1.25 -2.94 13.26
C GLN A 47 2.62 -2.26 13.20
N GLU A 48 2.97 -1.47 14.23
CA GLU A 48 4.29 -0.83 14.34
C GLU A 48 5.42 -1.86 14.48
N ALA A 49 5.23 -2.89 15.30
CA ALA A 49 6.21 -3.96 15.49
C ALA A 49 6.45 -4.75 14.20
N PHE A 50 5.39 -5.03 13.44
CA PHE A 50 5.48 -5.64 12.11
C PHE A 50 6.26 -4.75 11.15
N GLU A 51 5.89 -3.47 11.02
CA GLU A 51 6.55 -2.52 10.13
C GLU A 51 8.04 -2.34 10.46
N THR A 52 8.37 -2.26 11.75
CA THR A 52 9.77 -2.21 12.22
C THR A 52 10.55 -3.45 11.81
N THR A 53 9.94 -4.63 11.96
CA THR A 53 10.54 -5.91 11.57
C THR A 53 10.77 -5.97 10.06
N VAL A 54 9.77 -5.59 9.26
CA VAL A 54 9.86 -5.54 7.80
C VAL A 54 10.92 -4.53 7.36
N ALA A 55 10.93 -3.33 7.92
CA ALA A 55 11.88 -2.28 7.59
C ALA A 55 13.33 -2.71 7.83
N LYS A 56 13.59 -3.37 8.97
CA LYS A 56 14.89 -3.95 9.29
C LYS A 56 15.31 -5.01 8.28
N LYS A 57 14.42 -5.96 7.95
CA LYS A 57 14.67 -6.99 6.92
C LYS A 57 14.95 -6.38 5.55
N GLU A 58 14.26 -5.28 5.24
CA GLU A 58 14.42 -4.57 3.97
C GLU A 58 15.60 -3.58 3.98
N GLY A 59 16.28 -3.32 5.12
CA GLY A 59 17.34 -2.32 5.21
C GLY A 59 16.85 -0.91 4.86
N ARG A 60 15.68 -0.52 5.38
CA ARG A 60 15.09 0.81 5.25
C ARG A 60 14.69 1.32 6.63
N GLU A 61 14.50 2.63 6.75
CA GLU A 61 13.83 3.19 7.92
C GLU A 61 12.37 2.72 7.95
N ALA A 62 11.87 2.49 9.16
CA ALA A 62 10.50 2.07 9.39
C ALA A 62 9.57 3.27 9.21
N ASN A 63 8.50 3.10 8.44
CA ASN A 63 7.46 4.10 8.29
C ASN A 63 6.47 3.95 9.44
N VAL A 64 6.96 4.22 10.65
CA VAL A 64 6.12 4.21 11.84
C VAL A 64 5.39 5.53 11.90
N TYR A 65 4.06 5.49 12.01
CA TYR A 65 3.28 6.70 12.24
C TYR A 65 3.56 7.19 13.67
N HIS A 66 4.55 8.07 13.82
CA HIS A 66 4.96 8.63 15.11
C HIS A 66 3.82 9.38 15.82
N GLY A 67 2.78 9.83 15.12
CA GLY A 67 1.67 10.59 15.71
C GLY A 67 0.76 9.79 16.66
N LEU A 68 0.68 8.46 16.51
CA LEU A 68 -0.19 7.63 17.38
C LEU A 68 0.49 7.23 18.70
N PHE A 69 1.83 7.23 18.75
CA PHE A 69 2.58 6.68 19.88
C PHE A 69 3.62 7.62 20.52
N SER A 70 4.02 8.71 19.84
CA SER A 70 4.91 9.70 20.48
C SER A 70 4.22 10.46 21.62
N THR A 71 2.90 10.36 21.76
CA THR A 71 2.10 10.85 22.89
C THR A 71 1.73 9.76 23.90
N HIS A 72 2.08 8.49 23.65
CA HIS A 72 1.60 7.31 24.40
C HIS A 72 2.67 6.39 25.04
N PRO A 73 3.64 6.91 25.82
CA PRO A 73 4.28 6.10 26.87
C PRO A 73 3.74 6.40 28.28
N ASP A 74 3.50 7.67 28.60
CA ASP A 74 3.01 8.13 29.92
C ASP A 74 1.47 8.14 30.03
N ASN A 75 0.77 7.89 28.92
CA ASN A 75 -0.69 7.93 28.83
C ASN A 75 -1.36 6.60 29.22
N ASP A 76 -0.62 5.49 29.38
CA ASP A 76 -1.23 4.18 29.65
C ASP A 76 -1.99 4.14 31.00
N ALA A 77 -1.53 4.89 32.01
CA ALA A 77 -2.23 5.00 33.29
C ALA A 77 -3.51 5.87 33.19
N ARG A 78 -3.40 7.06 32.59
CA ARG A 78 -4.53 7.98 32.40
C ARG A 78 -5.61 7.40 31.48
N PHE A 79 -5.19 6.72 30.41
CA PHE A 79 -6.08 6.02 29.52
C PHE A 79 -6.83 4.89 30.24
N ARG A 80 -6.14 4.11 31.08
CA ARG A 80 -6.79 3.09 31.94
C ARG A 80 -7.75 3.69 32.95
N GLU A 81 -7.42 4.84 33.56
CA GLU A 81 -8.32 5.56 34.47
C GLU A 81 -9.59 6.00 33.75
N VAL A 82 -9.46 6.56 32.55
CA VAL A 82 -10.58 6.97 31.70
C VAL A 82 -11.49 5.79 31.34
N ILE A 83 -10.90 4.67 30.91
CA ILE A 83 -11.65 3.43 30.60
C ILE A 83 -12.36 2.90 31.85
N THR A 84 -11.69 2.92 33.00
CA THR A 84 -12.26 2.46 34.27
C THR A 84 -13.41 3.35 34.72
N ALA A 85 -13.26 4.67 34.61
CA ALA A 85 -14.28 5.64 34.95
C ALA A 85 -15.52 5.49 34.05
N ALA A 86 -15.35 5.12 32.78
CA ALA A 86 -16.46 4.91 31.86
C ALA A 86 -17.35 3.72 32.24
N LYS A 87 -16.87 2.75 33.03
CA LYS A 87 -17.67 1.60 33.49
C LYS A 87 -18.92 2.03 34.27
N LYS A 88 -18.92 3.21 34.89
CA LYS A 88 -20.10 3.77 35.60
C LYS A 88 -21.30 4.05 34.68
N TYR A 89 -21.07 4.14 33.37
CA TYR A 89 -22.11 4.39 32.37
C TYR A 89 -22.66 3.12 31.74
N LYS A 90 -22.20 1.92 32.15
CA LYS A 90 -22.76 0.65 31.68
C LYS A 90 -24.23 0.56 32.08
N THR A 91 -25.09 0.29 31.10
CA THR A 91 -26.55 0.18 31.30
C THR A 91 -27.00 -1.23 31.70
N ASP A 92 -26.19 -2.24 31.38
CA ASP A 92 -26.47 -3.66 31.63
C ASP A 92 -25.30 -4.35 32.34
N SER A 93 -25.59 -5.47 33.02
CA SER A 93 -24.57 -6.31 33.65
C SER A 93 -23.68 -7.05 32.64
N THR A 94 -24.16 -7.23 31.40
CA THR A 94 -23.41 -7.87 30.32
C THR A 94 -23.09 -6.87 29.21
N SER A 95 -21.81 -6.69 28.91
CA SER A 95 -21.37 -5.88 27.75
C SER A 95 -21.22 -6.76 26.50
N ARG A 96 -21.61 -6.23 25.34
CA ARG A 96 -21.43 -6.87 24.04
C ARG A 96 -20.05 -6.54 23.46
N ILE A 97 -19.34 -7.55 22.93
CA ILE A 97 -18.14 -7.33 22.08
C ILE A 97 -18.54 -7.21 20.61
N GLY A 98 -19.42 -8.09 20.12
CA GLY A 98 -19.94 -8.04 18.75
C GLY A 98 -18.97 -8.49 17.65
N ARG A 99 -17.81 -9.08 18.01
CA ARG A 99 -16.72 -9.47 17.10
C ARG A 99 -17.19 -10.23 15.86
N ASP A 100 -17.86 -11.36 16.01
CA ASP A 100 -18.23 -12.21 14.86
C ASP A 100 -19.23 -11.50 13.93
N SER A 101 -20.19 -10.76 14.51
CA SER A 101 -21.12 -9.96 13.71
C SER A 101 -20.42 -8.83 12.95
N TYR A 102 -19.33 -8.29 13.49
CA TYR A 102 -18.49 -7.31 12.81
C TYR A 102 -17.67 -7.97 11.70
N LEU A 103 -17.02 -9.11 11.97
CA LEU A 103 -16.25 -9.83 10.97
C LEU A 103 -17.07 -10.20 9.74
N LEU A 104 -18.30 -10.70 9.91
CA LEU A 104 -19.18 -11.02 8.77
C LEU A 104 -19.46 -9.83 7.85
N ARG A 105 -19.40 -8.59 8.37
CA ARG A 105 -19.56 -7.37 7.55
C ARG A 105 -18.29 -6.99 6.77
N LEU A 106 -17.15 -7.59 7.11
CA LEU A 106 -15.88 -7.41 6.41
C LEU A 106 -15.70 -8.39 5.25
N ASP A 107 -16.57 -9.39 5.13
CA ASP A 107 -16.46 -10.40 4.09
C ASP A 107 -16.56 -9.78 2.69
N GLY A 108 -15.61 -10.12 1.83
CA GLY A 108 -15.54 -9.62 0.47
C GLY A 108 -14.94 -8.22 0.31
N LEU A 109 -14.53 -7.55 1.40
CA LEU A 109 -13.79 -6.28 1.29
C LEU A 109 -12.47 -6.48 0.55
N THR A 110 -12.09 -5.50 -0.28
CA THR A 110 -10.82 -5.52 -1.01
C THR A 110 -9.64 -5.47 -0.03
N PHE A 111 -8.62 -6.30 -0.28
CA PHE A 111 -7.37 -6.33 0.46
C PHE A 111 -6.18 -5.94 -0.43
N GLY A 112 -5.47 -4.87 -0.07
CA GLY A 112 -4.37 -4.34 -0.87
C GLY A 112 -4.86 -3.66 -2.15
N ASP A 113 -4.19 -3.93 -3.27
CA ASP A 113 -4.52 -3.42 -4.60
C ASP A 113 -6.00 -3.67 -4.97
N SER A 114 -6.70 -2.60 -5.36
CA SER A 114 -8.05 -2.68 -5.91
C SER A 114 -8.06 -2.91 -7.44
N GLU A 115 -9.11 -3.53 -7.98
CA GLU A 115 -9.26 -3.70 -9.45
C GLU A 115 -9.24 -2.36 -10.19
N HIS A 116 -9.74 -1.31 -9.54
CA HIS A 116 -9.82 0.07 -10.03
C HIS A 116 -8.46 0.78 -10.05
N GLU A 117 -7.54 0.44 -9.14
CA GLU A 117 -6.17 0.98 -9.11
C GLU A 117 -5.17 0.07 -9.83
N GLY A 118 -5.64 -1.06 -10.34
CA GLY A 118 -4.81 -2.12 -10.91
C GLY A 118 -4.18 -3.02 -9.84
N VAL A 119 -3.68 -4.17 -10.29
CA VAL A 119 -3.31 -5.29 -9.43
C VAL A 119 -1.93 -5.80 -9.82
N VAL A 120 -1.06 -6.01 -8.83
CA VAL A 120 0.26 -6.64 -9.03
C VAL A 120 0.20 -8.14 -8.74
N ARG A 121 0.81 -8.95 -9.64
CA ARG A 121 1.11 -10.38 -9.40
C ARG A 121 2.51 -10.69 -9.92
N GLY A 122 3.42 -11.08 -9.02
CA GLY A 122 4.83 -11.25 -9.38
C GLY A 122 5.40 -9.92 -9.89
N ASN A 123 5.96 -9.94 -11.10
CA ASN A 123 6.46 -8.73 -11.79
C ASN A 123 5.45 -8.14 -12.79
N HIS A 124 4.23 -8.66 -12.86
CA HIS A 124 3.19 -8.19 -13.80
C HIS A 124 2.21 -7.26 -13.11
N PHE A 125 1.76 -6.25 -13.86
CA PHE A 125 0.72 -5.31 -13.47
C PHE A 125 -0.48 -5.47 -14.41
N TYR A 126 -1.69 -5.48 -13.85
CA TYR A 126 -2.95 -5.67 -14.58
C TYR A 126 -3.93 -4.57 -14.18
N HIS A 127 -4.56 -3.91 -15.14
CA HIS A 127 -5.61 -2.93 -14.86
C HIS A 127 -6.88 -3.31 -15.62
N LYS A 128 -7.90 -3.73 -14.87
CA LYS A 128 -9.12 -4.31 -15.44
C LYS A 128 -9.95 -3.29 -16.21
N ASP A 129 -10.23 -2.15 -15.60
CA ASP A 129 -11.09 -1.12 -16.20
C ASP A 129 -10.44 -0.45 -17.42
N LEU A 130 -9.14 -0.16 -17.32
CA LEU A 130 -8.36 0.38 -18.43
C LEU A 130 -7.97 -0.71 -19.45
N ASP A 131 -8.24 -1.99 -19.18
CA ASP A 131 -8.02 -3.14 -20.05
C ASP A 131 -6.57 -3.32 -20.54
N PHE A 132 -5.57 -3.14 -19.68
CA PHE A 132 -4.15 -3.36 -20.06
C PHE A 132 -3.35 -4.18 -19.05
N SER A 133 -2.25 -4.76 -19.53
CA SER A 133 -1.19 -5.36 -18.72
C SER A 133 0.19 -4.97 -19.23
N LEU A 134 1.18 -5.08 -18.35
CA LEU A 134 2.60 -4.94 -18.62
C LEU A 134 3.41 -5.67 -17.56
N ALA A 135 4.70 -5.89 -17.83
CA ALA A 135 5.64 -6.51 -16.92
C ALA A 135 6.79 -5.55 -16.58
N PHE A 136 7.07 -5.42 -15.28
CA PHE A 136 8.31 -4.82 -14.78
C PHE A 136 9.43 -5.86 -14.78
N PRO A 137 10.70 -5.46 -14.62
CA PRO A 137 11.80 -6.41 -14.60
C PRO A 137 11.70 -7.35 -13.40
N SER A 138 12.08 -8.62 -13.59
CA SER A 138 12.05 -9.62 -12.54
C SER A 138 12.89 -9.23 -11.33
N GLY A 139 12.39 -9.52 -10.12
CA GLY A 139 13.08 -9.19 -8.86
C GLY A 139 12.95 -7.73 -8.41
N TRP A 140 12.31 -6.86 -9.21
CA TRP A 140 12.01 -5.50 -8.80
C TRP A 140 10.80 -5.47 -7.86
N LYS A 141 10.88 -4.62 -6.83
CA LYS A 141 9.76 -4.35 -5.93
C LYS A 141 8.83 -3.34 -6.59
N ILE A 142 7.58 -3.73 -6.81
CA ILE A 142 6.55 -2.87 -7.39
C ILE A 142 5.71 -2.27 -6.26
N ASN A 143 5.54 -0.96 -6.28
CA ASN A 143 4.66 -0.19 -5.42
C ASN A 143 3.57 0.44 -6.28
N ASN A 144 2.36 -0.10 -6.16
CA ASN A 144 1.18 0.43 -6.83
C ASN A 144 0.56 1.55 -5.99
N GLN A 145 0.30 2.70 -6.62
CA GLN A 145 -0.32 3.85 -6.00
C GLN A 145 -1.46 4.34 -6.91
N THR A 146 -2.46 5.00 -6.33
CA THR A 146 -3.68 5.44 -7.03
C THR A 146 -3.42 6.18 -8.34
N SER A 147 -2.34 6.95 -8.46
CA SER A 147 -2.00 7.73 -9.67
C SER A 147 -0.72 7.31 -10.40
N ARG A 148 0.03 6.32 -9.88
CA ARG A 148 1.31 5.89 -10.48
C ARG A 148 1.74 4.52 -9.96
N VAL A 149 2.54 3.82 -10.78
CA VAL A 149 3.21 2.58 -10.36
C VAL A 149 4.72 2.82 -10.35
N ILE A 150 5.38 2.49 -9.25
CA ILE A 150 6.84 2.64 -9.09
C ILE A 150 7.45 1.27 -8.88
N ALA A 151 8.43 0.89 -9.70
CA ALA A 151 9.25 -0.28 -9.49
C ALA A 151 10.68 0.11 -9.11
N THR A 152 11.27 -0.56 -8.12
CA THR A 152 12.68 -0.37 -7.71
C THR A 152 13.44 -1.70 -7.71
N PRO A 153 14.71 -1.72 -8.13
CA PRO A 153 15.54 -2.93 -8.10
C PRO A 153 15.89 -3.28 -6.65
N THR A 154 16.21 -4.55 -6.38
CA THR A 154 16.67 -4.99 -5.06
C THR A 154 17.88 -4.20 -4.55
N ALA A 155 18.77 -3.77 -5.45
CA ALA A 155 19.93 -2.94 -5.14
C ALA A 155 19.58 -1.49 -4.72
N LYS A 156 18.31 -1.06 -4.86
CA LYS A 156 17.82 0.28 -4.50
C LYS A 156 18.60 1.44 -5.16
N ASP A 157 19.14 1.20 -6.34
CA ASP A 157 19.99 2.12 -7.09
C ASP A 157 19.38 2.53 -8.43
N GLY A 158 18.06 2.43 -8.57
CA GLY A 158 17.31 2.86 -9.75
C GLY A 158 15.80 2.84 -9.51
N LEU A 159 15.04 3.31 -10.49
CA LEU A 159 13.58 3.24 -10.49
C LEU A 159 13.02 3.22 -11.91
N ILE A 160 11.82 2.66 -12.03
CA ILE A 160 10.92 2.83 -13.17
C ILE A 160 9.60 3.34 -12.62
N GLN A 161 9.09 4.45 -13.16
CA GLN A 161 7.78 4.99 -12.85
C GLN A 161 6.89 4.88 -14.08
N LEU A 162 5.67 4.42 -13.87
CA LEU A 162 4.56 4.48 -14.81
C LEU A 162 3.53 5.49 -14.33
N THR A 163 3.15 6.41 -15.21
CA THR A 163 1.99 7.30 -15.06
C THR A 163 1.13 7.26 -16.32
N MET A 164 -0.09 7.77 -16.24
CA MET A 164 -0.98 7.90 -17.38
C MET A 164 -1.49 9.32 -17.47
N ASP A 165 -1.66 9.81 -18.70
CA ASP A 165 -2.34 11.06 -19.00
C ASP A 165 -3.34 10.84 -20.16
N SER A 166 -4.42 11.61 -20.20
CA SER A 166 -5.46 11.53 -21.24
C SER A 166 -5.74 12.94 -21.77
N PRO A 167 -4.90 13.46 -22.68
CA PRO A 167 -5.04 14.82 -23.19
C PRO A 167 -6.33 14.97 -24.03
N ASP A 168 -6.97 16.13 -23.91
CA ASP A 168 -8.23 16.46 -24.64
C ASP A 168 -8.06 16.38 -26.17
N LYS A 169 -6.86 16.71 -26.66
CA LYS A 169 -6.50 16.66 -28.07
C LYS A 169 -5.59 15.47 -28.34
N LYS A 170 -5.82 14.79 -29.47
CA LYS A 170 -4.93 13.73 -29.93
C LYS A 170 -3.54 14.30 -30.21
N VAL A 171 -2.56 13.83 -29.44
CA VAL A 171 -1.14 14.16 -29.60
C VAL A 171 -0.33 12.89 -29.78
N THR A 172 0.71 12.95 -30.61
CA THR A 172 1.62 11.81 -30.74
C THR A 172 2.49 11.68 -29.48
N PRO A 173 3.01 10.47 -29.16
CA PRO A 173 3.93 10.29 -28.03
C PRO A 173 5.13 11.26 -28.02
N LYS A 174 5.69 11.58 -29.19
CA LYS A 174 6.78 12.56 -29.32
C LYS A 174 6.32 13.97 -29.00
N GLN A 175 5.19 14.42 -29.56
CA GLN A 175 4.63 15.75 -29.28
C GLN A 175 4.28 15.89 -27.80
N PHE A 176 3.70 14.84 -27.19
CA PHE A 176 3.39 14.83 -25.77
C PHE A 176 4.63 15.06 -24.90
N MET A 177 5.74 14.36 -25.18
CA MET A 177 7.02 14.59 -24.47
C MET A 177 7.50 16.05 -24.57
N GLN A 178 7.38 16.66 -25.74
CA GLN A 178 7.89 18.02 -25.98
C GLN A 178 6.96 19.10 -25.40
N GLN A 179 5.65 18.92 -25.52
CA GLN A 179 4.65 19.96 -25.25
C GLN A 179 3.99 19.85 -23.87
N HIS A 180 3.80 18.63 -23.37
CA HIS A 180 3.11 18.38 -22.09
C HIS A 180 4.09 18.06 -20.97
N LEU A 181 5.12 17.25 -21.25
CA LEU A 181 6.18 16.99 -20.28
C LEU A 181 7.28 18.06 -20.27
N ASN A 182 7.21 19.05 -21.19
CA ASN A 182 8.19 20.13 -21.34
C ASN A 182 9.65 19.64 -21.43
N LEU A 183 9.86 18.47 -22.05
CA LEU A 183 11.19 17.88 -22.19
C LEU A 183 11.94 18.53 -23.35
N ASN A 184 12.79 19.49 -23.00
CA ASN A 184 13.71 20.12 -23.94
C ASN A 184 14.91 19.21 -24.21
N ASN A 185 15.49 19.28 -25.41
CA ASN A 185 16.71 18.54 -25.79
C ASN A 185 16.60 17.01 -25.72
N LEU A 186 15.53 16.44 -26.28
CA LEU A 186 15.37 14.99 -26.41
C LEU A 186 16.55 14.36 -27.16
N ARG A 187 17.31 13.50 -26.47
CA ARG A 187 18.43 12.73 -27.04
C ARG A 187 18.02 11.30 -27.32
N GLN A 188 18.68 10.65 -28.29
CA GLN A 188 18.44 9.24 -28.63
C GLN A 188 16.95 8.93 -28.88
N GLY A 189 16.27 9.86 -29.55
CA GLY A 189 14.85 9.79 -29.86
C GLY A 189 14.55 8.75 -30.93
N LYS A 190 13.62 7.82 -30.69
CA LYS A 190 13.15 6.88 -31.71
C LYS A 190 11.73 6.40 -31.43
N THR A 191 11.01 6.08 -32.51
CA THR A 191 9.74 5.35 -32.42
C THR A 191 10.00 3.89 -32.06
N PHE A 192 9.02 3.24 -31.44
CA PHE A 192 9.01 1.81 -31.21
C PHE A 192 7.58 1.27 -31.21
N ASP A 193 7.46 -0.05 -31.42
CA ASP A 193 6.20 -0.77 -31.27
C ASP A 193 6.14 -1.47 -29.90
N ALA A 194 4.97 -1.42 -29.26
CA ALA A 194 4.65 -2.15 -28.04
C ALA A 194 3.39 -3.00 -28.29
N ASN A 195 3.58 -4.20 -28.84
CA ASN A 195 2.48 -5.12 -29.17
C ASN A 195 1.40 -4.48 -30.06
N GLY A 196 1.81 -3.77 -31.12
CA GLY A 196 0.92 -3.04 -32.02
C GLY A 196 0.54 -1.63 -31.54
N LEU A 197 0.99 -1.20 -30.36
CA LEU A 197 0.80 0.15 -29.85
C LEU A 197 1.96 1.07 -30.26
N LYS A 198 1.63 2.29 -30.68
CA LYS A 198 2.63 3.28 -31.11
C LYS A 198 3.33 3.89 -29.91
N GLY A 199 4.66 3.72 -29.86
CA GLY A 199 5.51 4.29 -28.83
C GLY A 199 6.58 5.25 -29.37
N TYR A 200 7.06 6.14 -28.50
CA TYR A 200 8.27 6.94 -28.74
C TYR A 200 9.12 6.97 -27.47
N THR A 201 10.43 6.83 -27.61
CA THR A 201 11.39 6.93 -26.50
C THR A 201 12.41 8.01 -26.76
N ALA A 202 12.86 8.65 -25.70
CA ALA A 202 13.96 9.60 -25.72
C ALA A 202 14.63 9.66 -24.33
N VAL A 203 15.76 10.36 -24.26
CA VAL A 203 16.45 10.70 -23.04
C VAL A 203 16.39 12.20 -22.83
N ALA A 204 16.10 12.61 -21.61
CA ALA A 204 16.19 13.99 -21.16
C ALA A 204 16.70 14.02 -19.71
N THR A 205 17.14 15.18 -19.26
CA THR A 205 17.46 15.39 -17.84
C THR A 205 16.19 15.79 -17.09
N GLY A 206 16.01 15.30 -15.87
CA GLY A 206 14.90 15.70 -15.02
C GLY A 206 15.18 15.53 -13.53
N ASN A 207 14.25 16.04 -12.71
CA ASN A 207 14.30 15.92 -11.25
C ASN A 207 13.99 14.49 -10.81
N THR A 208 14.77 13.98 -9.87
CA THR A 208 14.56 12.67 -9.23
C THR A 208 14.77 12.81 -7.71
N PRO A 209 14.41 11.80 -6.91
CA PRO A 209 14.73 11.79 -5.47
C PRO A 209 16.23 11.94 -5.16
N TRP A 210 17.11 11.76 -6.14
CA TRP A 210 18.57 11.89 -6.01
C TRP A 210 19.13 13.17 -6.64
N GLY A 211 18.26 14.13 -6.98
CA GLY A 211 18.60 15.35 -7.70
C GLY A 211 18.40 15.22 -9.22
N GLN A 212 19.02 16.12 -9.99
CA GLN A 212 18.96 16.08 -11.45
C GLN A 212 19.68 14.83 -11.98
N ARG A 213 18.99 14.05 -12.83
CA ARG A 213 19.52 12.84 -13.46
C ARG A 213 19.10 12.75 -14.92
N ARG A 214 19.87 11.98 -15.69
CA ARG A 214 19.48 11.53 -17.03
C ARG A 214 18.39 10.48 -16.88
N ILE A 215 17.23 10.74 -17.46
CA ILE A 215 16.04 9.88 -17.41
C ILE A 215 15.77 9.36 -18.82
N ARG A 216 15.54 8.05 -18.93
CA ARG A 216 14.98 7.42 -20.12
C ARG A 216 13.46 7.52 -20.02
N TYR A 217 12.86 8.20 -20.99
CA TYR A 217 11.42 8.26 -21.16
C TYR A 217 10.97 7.33 -22.28
N ALA A 218 9.85 6.65 -22.10
CA ALA A 218 9.12 5.98 -23.16
C ALA A 218 7.63 6.31 -22.99
N VAL A 219 6.96 6.73 -24.06
CA VAL A 219 5.53 7.05 -24.05
C VAL A 219 4.84 6.18 -25.08
N VAL A 220 3.77 5.49 -24.67
CA VAL A 220 2.98 4.60 -25.52
C VAL A 220 1.53 5.11 -25.56
N SER A 221 0.96 5.24 -26.76
CA SER A 221 -0.42 5.69 -26.93
C SER A 221 -1.39 4.51 -27.06
N ARG A 222 -2.49 4.54 -26.30
CA ARG A 222 -3.58 3.55 -26.35
C ARG A 222 -4.89 4.20 -25.89
N ASN A 223 -5.98 3.98 -26.64
CA ASN A 223 -7.34 4.43 -26.29
C ASN A 223 -7.46 5.91 -25.88
N ASN A 224 -6.80 6.81 -26.61
CA ASN A 224 -6.73 8.25 -26.32
C ASN A 224 -5.96 8.64 -25.04
N SER A 225 -5.38 7.65 -24.35
CA SER A 225 -4.47 7.85 -23.21
C SER A 225 -3.01 7.60 -23.62
N LEU A 226 -2.11 8.23 -22.89
CA LEU A 226 -0.66 8.18 -23.04
C LEU A 226 -0.08 7.57 -21.76
N TYR A 227 0.56 6.42 -21.90
CA TYR A 227 1.25 5.71 -20.83
C TYR A 227 2.71 6.14 -20.82
N ILE A 228 3.14 6.75 -19.71
CA ILE A 228 4.44 7.42 -19.59
C ILE A 228 5.30 6.59 -18.66
N PHE A 229 6.37 6.04 -19.21
CA PHE A 229 7.41 5.32 -18.50
C PHE A 229 8.61 6.25 -18.35
N ALA A 230 9.05 6.48 -17.13
CA ALA A 230 10.24 7.27 -16.81
C ALA A 230 11.13 6.45 -15.87
N GLY A 231 12.39 6.24 -16.23
CA GLY A 231 13.32 5.52 -15.37
C GLY A 231 14.74 6.04 -15.41
N THR A 232 15.47 5.77 -14.34
CA THR A 232 16.84 6.25 -14.13
C THR A 232 17.58 5.35 -13.16
N ALA A 233 18.91 5.35 -13.24
CA ALA A 233 19.77 4.89 -12.16
C ALA A 233 20.00 6.02 -11.14
N ARG A 234 20.38 5.65 -9.91
CA ARG A 234 20.75 6.56 -8.82
C ARG A 234 22.08 7.25 -9.07
N SER A 235 23.07 6.51 -9.58
CA SER A 235 24.39 7.03 -9.94
C SER A 235 24.37 7.71 -11.31
N ALA A 236 24.95 8.90 -11.39
CA ALA A 236 25.08 9.64 -12.66
C ALA A 236 26.05 8.92 -13.63
N ASP A 237 27.09 8.27 -13.11
CA ASP A 237 28.09 7.55 -13.92
C ASP A 237 27.52 6.27 -14.56
N GLN A 238 26.45 5.73 -13.98
CA GLN A 238 25.75 4.54 -14.44
C GLN A 238 24.34 4.87 -14.97
N ALA A 239 24.14 6.09 -15.48
CA ALA A 239 22.82 6.61 -15.82
C ALA A 239 22.05 5.81 -16.90
N SER A 240 22.71 4.93 -17.63
CA SER A 240 22.07 4.06 -18.64
C SER A 240 21.88 2.61 -18.18
N LYS A 241 22.26 2.28 -16.93
CA LYS A 241 22.23 0.90 -16.39
C LYS A 241 20.89 0.19 -16.62
N TYR A 242 19.78 0.93 -16.47
CA TYR A 242 18.42 0.39 -16.55
C TYR A 242 17.68 0.78 -17.85
N ASP A 243 18.36 1.33 -18.87
CA ASP A 243 17.72 1.74 -20.12
C ASP A 243 17.01 0.58 -20.83
N ALA A 244 17.62 -0.62 -20.84
CA ALA A 244 17.04 -1.81 -21.46
C ALA A 244 15.76 -2.26 -20.73
N ASP A 245 15.81 -2.29 -19.39
CA ASP A 245 14.70 -2.66 -18.52
C ASP A 245 13.49 -1.71 -18.68
N ILE A 246 13.76 -0.40 -18.76
CA ILE A 246 12.73 0.63 -18.98
C ILE A 246 12.04 0.43 -20.32
N LEU A 247 12.82 0.19 -21.38
CA LEU A 247 12.28 -0.03 -22.71
C LEU A 247 11.54 -1.37 -22.82
N ALA A 248 12.04 -2.42 -22.17
CA ALA A 248 11.36 -3.72 -22.11
C ALA A 248 10.00 -3.60 -21.39
N THR A 249 9.96 -2.88 -20.27
CA THR A 249 8.72 -2.59 -19.53
C THR A 249 7.71 -1.87 -20.42
N ALA A 250 8.12 -0.78 -21.09
CA ALA A 250 7.24 -0.02 -21.97
C ALA A 250 6.76 -0.84 -23.18
N LYS A 251 7.62 -1.68 -23.76
CA LYS A 251 7.30 -2.58 -24.88
C LYS A 251 6.37 -3.72 -24.49
N SER A 252 6.33 -4.10 -23.22
CA SER A 252 5.45 -5.15 -22.72
C SER A 252 4.00 -4.72 -22.57
N LEU A 253 3.69 -3.41 -22.69
CA LEU A 253 2.32 -2.91 -22.62
C LEU A 253 1.45 -3.55 -23.71
N HIS A 254 0.32 -4.10 -23.32
CA HIS A 254 -0.66 -4.71 -24.23
C HIS A 254 -2.07 -4.72 -23.62
N PRO A 255 -3.13 -4.89 -24.44
CA PRO A 255 -4.48 -5.13 -23.94
C PRO A 255 -4.57 -6.44 -23.15
N LEU A 256 -5.43 -6.50 -22.12
CA LEU A 256 -5.60 -7.73 -21.35
C LEU A 256 -6.08 -8.90 -22.23
N THR A 257 -5.36 -10.01 -22.18
CA THR A 257 -5.84 -11.27 -22.76
C THR A 257 -6.98 -11.86 -21.93
N LYS A 258 -7.73 -12.82 -22.50
CA LYS A 258 -8.82 -13.53 -21.78
C LYS A 258 -8.34 -14.21 -20.49
N ALA A 259 -7.09 -14.71 -20.48
CA ALA A 259 -6.50 -15.34 -19.31
C ALA A 259 -6.16 -14.30 -18.23
N GLU A 260 -5.57 -13.16 -18.63
CA GLU A 260 -5.15 -12.10 -17.71
C GLU A 260 -6.32 -11.33 -17.08
N LYS A 261 -7.48 -11.28 -17.73
CA LYS A 261 -8.70 -10.72 -17.12
C LYS A 261 -9.07 -11.40 -15.80
N LYS A 262 -8.70 -12.68 -15.62
CA LYS A 262 -8.88 -13.41 -14.37
C LYS A 262 -7.81 -13.07 -13.31
N LEU A 263 -6.65 -12.55 -13.74
CA LEU A 263 -5.55 -12.13 -12.87
C LEU A 263 -5.69 -10.67 -12.44
N ALA A 264 -6.44 -9.87 -13.21
CA ALA A 264 -6.77 -8.48 -12.94
C ALA A 264 -7.84 -8.29 -11.84
N THR A 265 -7.99 -9.25 -10.93
CA THR A 265 -8.94 -9.18 -9.82
C THR A 265 -8.24 -8.85 -8.50
N GLY A 266 -8.84 -7.97 -7.72
CA GLY A 266 -8.35 -7.56 -6.40
C GLY A 266 -8.41 -8.74 -5.44
N LYS A 267 -7.50 -8.77 -4.47
CA LYS A 267 -7.62 -9.75 -3.39
C LYS A 267 -8.78 -9.33 -2.48
N LYS A 268 -9.45 -10.29 -1.86
CA LYS A 268 -10.56 -10.02 -0.96
C LYS A 268 -10.33 -10.65 0.39
N LEU A 269 -10.86 -10.02 1.43
CA LEU A 269 -11.05 -10.65 2.71
C LEU A 269 -12.10 -11.75 2.57
N ASP A 270 -11.80 -12.90 3.18
CA ASP A 270 -12.70 -14.03 3.28
C ASP A 270 -12.79 -14.44 4.75
N ILE A 271 -14.01 -14.47 5.26
CA ILE A 271 -14.28 -14.69 6.69
C ILE A 271 -14.71 -16.15 6.87
N ILE A 272 -13.76 -16.96 7.34
CA ILE A 272 -13.97 -18.41 7.49
C ILE A 272 -13.92 -18.82 8.96
N ARG A 273 -14.43 -20.02 9.25
CA ARG A 273 -14.06 -20.71 10.50
C ARG A 273 -12.75 -21.44 10.30
N ALA A 274 -11.82 -21.29 11.23
CA ALA A 274 -10.51 -21.91 11.21
C ALA A 274 -10.65 -23.44 11.00
N PRO A 275 -10.06 -24.01 9.94
CA PRO A 275 -10.06 -25.44 9.71
C PRO A 275 -9.41 -26.20 10.88
N LYS A 276 -9.78 -27.46 11.05
CA LYS A 276 -9.19 -28.31 12.10
C LYS A 276 -7.68 -28.41 11.92
N GLY A 277 -6.92 -28.00 12.95
CA GLY A 277 -5.46 -28.02 12.93
C GLY A 277 -4.81 -26.93 12.07
N ALA A 278 -5.57 -25.91 11.66
CA ALA A 278 -5.02 -24.78 10.92
C ALA A 278 -3.98 -24.03 11.75
N THR A 279 -2.83 -23.77 11.11
CA THR A 279 -1.85 -22.78 11.56
C THR A 279 -1.78 -21.64 10.56
N TRP A 280 -1.33 -20.46 10.97
CA TRP A 280 -1.10 -19.37 10.02
C TRP A 280 -0.13 -19.76 8.92
N GLY A 281 0.90 -20.53 9.21
CA GLY A 281 1.80 -21.07 8.18
C GLY A 281 1.09 -21.97 7.17
N SER A 282 0.10 -22.76 7.59
CA SER A 282 -0.71 -23.59 6.67
C SER A 282 -1.65 -22.78 5.79
N LEU A 283 -2.25 -21.72 6.33
CA LEU A 283 -3.13 -20.80 5.62
C LEU A 283 -2.33 -19.91 4.65
N ALA A 284 -1.15 -19.45 5.08
CA ALA A 284 -0.24 -18.62 4.30
C ALA A 284 0.20 -19.29 2.99
N ARG A 285 0.42 -20.61 2.98
CA ARG A 285 0.79 -21.36 1.76
C ARG A 285 -0.27 -21.31 0.66
N HIS A 286 -1.53 -21.08 1.03
CA HIS A 286 -2.65 -20.99 0.09
C HIS A 286 -3.12 -19.54 -0.12
N SER A 287 -2.47 -18.58 0.55
CA SER A 287 -2.81 -17.17 0.49
C SER A 287 -2.20 -16.52 -0.75
N PRO A 288 -2.91 -15.60 -1.43
CA PRO A 288 -2.35 -14.79 -2.51
C PRO A 288 -1.46 -13.65 -1.98
N ILE A 289 -1.29 -13.49 -0.65
CA ILE A 289 -0.34 -12.53 -0.08
C ILE A 289 1.08 -12.96 -0.44
N THR A 290 1.86 -12.05 -1.03
CA THR A 290 3.20 -12.35 -1.55
C THR A 290 4.31 -12.07 -0.55
N ASN A 291 4.17 -11.02 0.27
CA ASN A 291 5.20 -10.58 1.20
C ASN A 291 4.75 -10.84 2.64
N TYR A 292 5.49 -11.68 3.36
CA TYR A 292 5.20 -12.01 4.77
C TYR A 292 3.75 -12.53 4.99
N PRO A 293 3.27 -13.50 4.20
CA PRO A 293 1.87 -13.93 4.24
C PRO A 293 1.43 -14.43 5.61
N GLU A 294 2.30 -15.14 6.32
CA GLU A 294 1.99 -15.64 7.66
C GLU A 294 1.88 -14.51 8.68
N GLU A 295 2.86 -13.60 8.71
CA GLU A 295 2.85 -12.46 9.63
C GLU A 295 1.67 -11.51 9.35
N GLN A 296 1.33 -11.29 8.08
CA GLN A 296 0.15 -10.48 7.71
C GLN A 296 -1.16 -11.14 8.11
N LEU A 297 -1.30 -12.47 7.97
CA LEU A 297 -2.49 -13.17 8.44
C LEU A 297 -2.61 -13.11 9.98
N ARG A 298 -1.50 -13.26 10.71
CA ARG A 298 -1.46 -13.04 12.17
C ARG A 298 -1.90 -11.62 12.52
N LEU A 299 -1.36 -10.62 11.84
CA LEU A 299 -1.67 -9.21 12.07
C LEU A 299 -3.13 -8.89 11.77
N LEU A 300 -3.66 -9.37 10.65
CA LEU A 300 -5.06 -9.26 10.28
C LEU A 300 -5.99 -9.81 11.36
N ASN A 301 -5.55 -10.82 12.12
CA ASN A 301 -6.35 -11.51 13.12
C ASN A 301 -6.01 -11.17 14.57
N ASP A 302 -5.19 -10.12 14.80
CA ASP A 302 -4.74 -9.72 16.15
C ASP A 302 -4.01 -10.86 16.91
N GLN A 303 -3.18 -11.61 16.18
CA GLN A 303 -2.39 -12.72 16.71
C GLN A 303 -0.88 -12.57 16.42
N TYR A 304 -0.46 -11.39 15.99
CA TYR A 304 0.96 -11.07 15.81
C TYR A 304 1.65 -10.93 17.17
N PRO A 305 2.90 -11.41 17.37
CA PRO A 305 3.75 -12.09 16.38
C PRO A 305 3.65 -13.63 16.38
N THR A 306 3.07 -14.26 17.40
CA THR A 306 3.22 -15.71 17.66
C THR A 306 1.92 -16.51 17.91
N GLY A 307 0.73 -15.90 17.89
CA GLY A 307 -0.54 -16.58 18.14
C GLY A 307 -1.05 -17.40 16.95
N GLU A 308 -1.79 -18.49 17.19
CA GLU A 308 -2.36 -19.38 16.17
C GLU A 308 -3.89 -19.37 16.21
N PRO A 309 -4.58 -19.72 15.10
CA PRO A 309 -6.05 -19.75 15.07
C PRO A 309 -6.62 -20.70 16.12
N GLY A 310 -7.61 -20.21 16.88
CA GLY A 310 -8.39 -21.05 17.78
C GLY A 310 -9.24 -22.07 17.02
N LYS A 311 -9.62 -23.16 17.69
CA LYS A 311 -10.48 -24.20 17.10
C LYS A 311 -11.81 -23.61 16.64
N SER A 312 -12.11 -23.69 15.33
CA SER A 312 -13.35 -23.16 14.73
C SER A 312 -13.56 -21.65 14.95
N GLU A 313 -12.49 -20.94 15.30
CA GLU A 313 -12.50 -19.48 15.46
C GLU A 313 -12.84 -18.82 14.13
N MET A 314 -13.67 -17.78 14.15
CA MET A 314 -13.91 -16.96 12.96
C MET A 314 -12.68 -16.08 12.70
N ILE A 315 -12.04 -16.29 11.55
CA ILE A 315 -10.79 -15.66 11.15
C ILE A 315 -10.92 -14.99 9.78
N LYS A 316 -10.11 -13.95 9.57
CA LYS A 316 -9.89 -13.26 8.31
C LYS A 316 -8.77 -13.96 7.55
N ILE A 317 -9.04 -14.44 6.34
CA ILE A 317 -8.00 -14.83 5.38
C ILE A 317 -8.11 -13.95 4.13
N VAL A 318 -7.16 -14.11 3.20
CA VAL A 318 -7.14 -13.39 1.94
C VAL A 318 -7.24 -14.39 0.79
N ARG A 319 -8.08 -14.08 -0.20
CA ARG A 319 -8.27 -14.87 -1.44
C ARG A 319 -8.18 -14.00 -2.68
#